data_AF-A0A7J2UUK0-F1
#
_entry.id   AF-A0A7J2UUK0-F1
#
_cell.length_a   1.000
_cell.length_b   1.000
_cell.length_c   1.000
_cell.angle_alpha   90.00
_cell.angle_beta   90.00
_cell.angle_gamma   90.00
#
_symmetry.space_group_name_H-M   'P 1'
#
loop_
_entity.id
_entity.type
_entity.pdbx_description
1 polymer ?
#
loop_
_entity_poly.entity_id
_entity_poly.type
_entity_poly.pdbx_seq_one_letter_code
_entity_poly.pdbx_strand_id
1 'polypeptide(L)'
;YFDMCVLVLFGFVPFIVAVFNGLMLGFVIANTPELAAFKLLSLLVPHGIFEWPAMMVAWGIGLWRGFGYRFSKTHTTYKERWIGANKVFITIVFPLLFIAAIIEGRYQILKELLP
;
A
#
# COMPACT_ATOMS: atom_id res chain seq x y z
N TYR A 1 -5.52 -12.67 -15.69
CA TYR A 1 -6.20 -11.51 -16.31
C TYR A 1 -7.60 -11.31 -15.71
N PHE A 2 -8.43 -12.36 -15.65
CA PHE A 2 -9.65 -12.37 -14.84
C PHE A 2 -9.37 -12.11 -13.35
N ASP A 3 -8.25 -12.64 -12.83
CA ASP A 3 -7.82 -12.38 -11.46
C ASP A 3 -7.45 -10.92 -11.22
N MET A 4 -6.97 -10.16 -12.22
CA MET A 4 -6.73 -8.71 -12.01
C MET A 4 -8.04 -7.90 -12.02
N CYS A 5 -9.06 -8.39 -12.74
CA CYS A 5 -10.44 -7.86 -12.69
C CYS A 5 -11.09 -8.08 -11.32
N VAL A 6 -10.85 -9.24 -10.71
CA VAL A 6 -11.43 -9.63 -9.42
C VAL A 6 -10.59 -9.15 -8.24
N LEU A 7 -9.25 -9.27 -8.25
CA LEU A 7 -8.35 -8.92 -7.14
C LEU A 7 -8.32 -7.43 -6.81
N VAL A 8 -8.63 -6.55 -7.76
CA VAL A 8 -8.89 -5.13 -7.45
C VAL A 8 -10.37 -4.96 -7.07
N LEU A 9 -10.88 -5.82 -6.18
CA LEU A 9 -12.17 -5.66 -5.50
C LEU A 9 -12.20 -4.26 -4.92
N PHE A 10 -12.84 -3.29 -5.56
CA PHE A 10 -13.26 -1.99 -4.99
C PHE A 10 -12.31 -1.31 -3.97
N GLY A 11 -10.99 -1.51 -4.06
CA GLY A 11 -10.05 -1.13 -2.99
C GLY A 11 -10.10 -1.96 -1.68
N PHE A 12 -10.94 -2.99 -1.58
CA PHE A 12 -11.05 -3.95 -0.49
C PHE A 12 -9.77 -4.78 -0.26
N VAL A 13 -9.09 -5.24 -1.32
CA VAL A 13 -7.81 -5.95 -1.18
C VAL A 13 -6.72 -5.05 -0.58
N PRO A 14 -6.48 -3.82 -1.08
CA PRO A 14 -5.63 -2.85 -0.40
C PRO A 14 -6.02 -2.63 1.07
N PHE A 15 -7.32 -2.54 1.37
CA PHE A 15 -7.79 -2.38 2.75
C PHE A 15 -7.43 -3.58 3.64
N ILE A 16 -7.69 -4.81 3.19
CA ILE A 16 -7.32 -6.03 3.93
C ILE A 16 -5.81 -6.09 4.15
N VAL A 17 -5.01 -5.84 3.12
CA VAL A 17 -3.55 -5.86 3.21
C VAL A 17 -3.06 -4.82 4.23
N ALA A 18 -3.64 -3.61 4.25
CA ALA A 18 -3.31 -2.60 5.27
C ALA A 18 -3.64 -3.07 6.70
N VAL A 19 -4.80 -3.71 6.89
CA VAL A 19 -5.19 -4.28 8.19
C VAL A 19 -4.22 -5.37 8.62
N PHE A 20 -3.86 -6.30 7.73
CA PHE A 20 -2.89 -7.35 8.02
C PHE A 20 -1.50 -6.78 8.34
N ASN A 21 -1.02 -5.79 7.57
CA ASN A 21 0.24 -5.10 7.86
C ASN A 21 0.23 -4.45 9.25
N GLY A 22 -0.86 -3.75 9.60
CA GLY A 22 -1.01 -3.15 10.92
C GLY A 22 -1.05 -4.17 12.06
N LEU A 23 -1.77 -5.28 11.88
CA LEU A 23 -1.85 -6.36 12.87
C LEU A 23 -0.52 -7.08 13.06
N MET A 24 0.17 -7.42 11.97
CA MET A 24 1.52 -8.02 12.02
C MET A 24 2.51 -7.10 12.71
N LEU A 25 2.47 -5.80 12.38
CA LEU A 25 3.31 -4.82 13.05
C LEU A 25 3.04 -4.75 14.56
N GLY A 26 1.76 -4.67 14.95
CA GLY A 26 1.37 -4.69 16.36
C GLY A 26 1.81 -5.96 17.09
N PHE A 27 1.70 -7.12 16.43
CA PHE A 27 2.18 -8.39 16.96
C PHE A 27 3.70 -8.38 17.19
N VAL A 28 4.48 -7.90 16.22
CA VAL A 28 5.95 -7.80 16.34
C VAL A 28 6.34 -6.87 17.50
N ILE A 29 5.67 -5.72 17.64
CA ILE A 29 5.93 -4.77 18.74
C ILE A 29 5.64 -5.42 20.09
N ALA A 30 4.49 -6.09 20.22
CA ALA A 30 4.08 -6.75 21.47
C ALA A 30 5.04 -7.87 21.89
N ASN A 31 5.68 -8.55 20.93
CA ASN A 31 6.64 -9.62 21.18
C ASN A 31 8.11 -9.14 21.26
N THR A 32 8.37 -7.85 21.09
CA THR A 32 9.73 -7.29 21.16
C THR A 32 9.82 -6.10 22.14
N PRO A 33 9.47 -6.28 23.44
CA PRO A 33 9.40 -5.19 24.42
C PRO A 33 10.76 -4.54 24.72
N GLU A 34 11.85 -5.29 24.51
CA GLU A 34 13.25 -4.85 24.66
C GLU A 34 13.66 -3.80 23.61
N LEU A 35 12.90 -3.67 22.51
CA LEU A 35 13.24 -2.77 21.42
C LEU A 35 12.83 -1.35 21.78
N ALA A 36 13.82 -0.48 22.00
CA ALA A 36 13.58 0.93 22.26
C ALA A 36 12.66 1.54 21.19
N ALA A 37 11.63 2.27 21.62
CA ALA A 37 10.63 2.88 20.72
C ALA A 37 11.27 3.69 19.58
N PHE A 38 12.40 4.36 19.85
CA PHE A 38 13.16 5.10 18.85
C PHE A 38 13.78 4.20 17.76
N LYS A 39 14.26 3.01 18.13
CA LYS A 39 14.81 2.01 17.19
C LYS A 39 13.71 1.38 16.34
N LEU A 40 12.52 1.21 16.90
CA LEU A 40 11.34 0.78 16.16
C LEU A 40 10.90 1.87 15.15
N LEU A 41 10.87 3.14 15.58
CA LEU A 41 10.49 4.27 14.72
C LEU A 41 11.46 4.45 13.55
N SER A 42 12.77 4.32 13.80
CA SER A 42 13.80 4.44 12.75
C SER A 42 13.75 3.30 11.73
N LEU A 43 13.15 2.16 12.09
CA LEU A 43 12.94 1.02 11.21
C LEU A 43 11.66 1.19 10.36
N LEU A 44 10.61 1.75 10.96
CA LEU A 44 9.27 1.86 10.35
C LEU A 44 9.04 3.12 9.51
N VAL A 45 9.47 4.27 10.02
CA VAL A 45 9.19 5.57 9.39
C VAL A 45 9.77 5.67 7.97
N PRO A 46 11.01 5.23 7.67
CA PRO A 46 11.61 5.47 6.36
C PRO A 46 10.83 4.87 5.19
N HIS A 47 10.33 3.62 5.31
CA HIS A 47 9.53 2.99 4.26
C HIS A 47 8.05 3.34 4.38
N GLY A 48 7.53 3.48 5.61
CA GLY A 48 6.14 3.82 5.88
C GLY A 48 5.70 5.15 5.25
N ILE A 49 6.58 6.15 5.17
CA ILE A 49 6.27 7.43 4.49
C ILE A 49 5.80 7.22 3.04
N PHE A 50 6.24 6.17 2.36
CA PHE A 50 5.87 5.87 0.98
C PHE A 50 4.73 4.84 0.88
N GLU A 51 4.74 3.82 1.75
CA GLU A 51 3.72 2.77 1.75
C GLU A 51 2.32 3.32 2.06
N TRP A 52 2.19 4.15 3.10
CA TRP A 52 0.89 4.67 3.54
C TRP A 52 0.19 5.51 2.45
N PRO A 53 0.83 6.49 1.80
CA PRO A 53 0.24 7.18 0.65
C PRO A 53 -0.11 6.26 -0.51
N ALA A 54 0.74 5.28 -0.83
CA ALA A 54 0.47 4.33 -1.92
C ALA A 54 -0.79 3.51 -1.65
N MET A 55 -0.95 3.03 -0.41
CA MET A 55 -2.11 2.26 0.04
C MET A 55 -3.39 3.10 0.03
N MET A 56 -3.33 4.36 0.48
CA MET A 56 -4.48 5.27 0.45
C MET A 56 -4.92 5.59 -0.98
N VAL A 57 -3.98 5.85 -1.88
CA VAL A 57 -4.27 6.09 -3.31
C VAL A 57 -4.85 4.83 -3.97
N ALA A 58 -4.26 3.66 -3.71
CA ALA A 58 -4.73 2.37 -4.22
C ALA A 58 -6.16 2.06 -3.73
N TRP A 59 -6.46 2.34 -2.47
CA TRP A 59 -7.79 2.16 -1.90
C TRP A 59 -8.81 3.10 -2.53
N GLY A 60 -8.51 4.40 -2.59
CA GLY A 60 -9.38 5.42 -3.16
C GLY A 60 -9.67 5.21 -4.65
N ILE A 61 -8.66 4.89 -5.45
CA ILE A 61 -8.83 4.64 -6.89
C ILE A 61 -9.57 3.31 -7.15
N GLY A 62 -9.37 2.31 -6.28
CA GLY A 62 -10.11 1.06 -6.31
C GLY A 62 -11.59 1.26 -6.03
N LEU A 63 -11.93 2.04 -5.00
CA LEU A 63 -13.30 2.45 -4.69
C LEU A 63 -13.91 3.29 -5.82
N TRP A 64 -13.17 4.25 -6.37
CA TRP A 64 -13.64 5.07 -7.49
C TRP A 64 -13.92 4.24 -8.76
N ARG A 65 -13.02 3.31 -9.09
CA ARG A 65 -13.21 2.42 -10.25
C ARG A 65 -14.46 1.57 -10.10
N GLY A 66 -14.66 1.05 -8.90
CA GLY A 66 -15.75 0.14 -8.60
C GLY A 66 -17.09 0.84 -8.35
N PHE A 67 -17.16 1.80 -7.43
CA PHE A 67 -18.39 2.49 -7.02
C PHE A 67 -18.59 3.87 -7.68
N GLY A 68 -17.62 4.36 -8.47
CA GLY A 68 -17.70 5.69 -9.06
C GLY A 68 -18.92 5.92 -9.96
N TYR A 69 -19.61 4.86 -10.42
CA TYR A 69 -20.83 5.02 -11.23
C TYR A 69 -22.01 5.48 -10.38
N ARG A 70 -21.95 5.23 -9.07
CA ARG A 70 -22.98 5.61 -8.11
C ARG A 70 -22.83 7.05 -7.63
N PHE A 71 -21.61 7.58 -7.68
CA PHE A 71 -21.22 8.87 -7.11
C PHE A 71 -20.78 9.91 -8.14
N SER A 72 -20.42 9.51 -9.36
CA SER A 72 -20.03 10.44 -10.41
C SER A 72 -21.22 10.85 -11.27
N LYS A 73 -21.36 12.16 -11.51
CA LYS A 73 -22.28 12.72 -12.51
C LYS A 73 -21.76 12.58 -13.95
N THR A 74 -20.51 12.13 -14.14
CA THR A 74 -19.92 11.95 -15.47
C THR A 74 -20.21 10.57 -16.04
N HIS A 75 -20.64 10.53 -17.32
CA HIS A 75 -20.86 9.33 -18.12
C HIS A 75 -19.54 8.67 -18.56
N THR A 76 -18.63 8.44 -17.62
CA THR A 76 -17.42 7.67 -17.89
C THR A 76 -17.77 6.18 -17.97
N THR A 77 -17.37 5.54 -19.06
CA THR A 77 -17.62 4.11 -19.25
C THR A 77 -16.81 3.30 -18.22
N TYR A 78 -17.27 2.08 -17.90
CA TYR A 78 -16.51 1.19 -17.03
C TYR A 78 -15.07 0.97 -17.55
N LYS A 79 -14.91 0.87 -18.86
CA LYS A 79 -13.61 0.70 -19.52
C LYS A 79 -12.68 1.91 -19.33
N GLU A 80 -13.19 3.13 -19.42
CA GLU A 80 -12.41 4.34 -19.16
C GLU A 80 -11.92 4.39 -17.71
N ARG A 81 -12.79 4.07 -16.75
CA ARG A 81 -12.39 4.03 -15.33
C ARG A 81 -11.41 2.92 -15.05
N TRP A 82 -11.57 1.78 -15.71
CA TRP A 82 -10.61 0.68 -15.64
C TRP A 82 -9.22 1.14 -16.09
N ILE A 83 -9.12 1.75 -17.27
CA ILE A 83 -7.85 2.24 -17.81
C ILE A 83 -7.27 3.35 -16.91
N GLY A 84 -8.10 4.31 -16.48
CA GLY A 84 -7.67 5.40 -15.61
C GLY A 84 -7.13 4.90 -14.26
N ALA A 85 -7.81 3.94 -13.64
CA ALA A 85 -7.38 3.37 -12.37
C ALA A 85 -6.06 2.59 -12.51
N ASN A 86 -5.91 1.78 -13.55
CA ASN A 86 -4.66 1.06 -13.80
C ASN A 86 -3.51 2.02 -14.12
N LYS A 87 -3.77 3.12 -14.82
CA LYS A 87 -2.77 4.17 -15.07
C LYS A 87 -2.27 4.76 -13.74
N VAL A 88 -3.18 5.17 -12.85
CA VAL A 88 -2.82 5.67 -11.50
C VAL A 88 -2.03 4.63 -10.71
N PHE A 89 -2.43 3.36 -10.76
CA PHE A 89 -1.69 2.29 -10.09
C PHE A 89 -0.25 2.19 -10.59
N ILE A 90 -0.03 2.20 -11.90
CA ILE A 90 1.30 2.06 -12.50
C ILE A 90 2.15 3.33 -12.32
N THR A 91 1.55 4.53 -12.37
CA THR A 91 2.31 5.79 -12.33
C THR A 91 2.52 6.34 -10.92
N ILE A 92 1.70 5.96 -9.94
CA ILE A 92 1.75 6.50 -8.58
C ILE A 92 1.97 5.40 -7.55
N VAL A 93 1.08 4.39 -7.49
CA VAL A 93 1.13 3.36 -6.45
C VAL A 93 2.40 2.52 -6.58
N PHE A 94 2.70 2.03 -7.79
CA PHE A 94 3.85 1.17 -8.03
C PHE A 94 5.20 1.87 -7.73
N PRO A 95 5.47 3.11 -8.20
CA PRO A 95 6.70 3.81 -7.84
C PRO A 95 6.85 4.07 -6.34
N LEU A 96 5.77 4.43 -5.64
CA LEU A 96 5.81 4.65 -4.19
C LEU A 96 6.17 3.35 -3.45
N LEU A 97 5.51 2.24 -3.78
CA LEU A 97 5.81 0.92 -3.18
C LEU A 97 7.23 0.45 -3.53
N PHE A 98 7.70 0.73 -4.75
CA PHE A 98 9.06 0.41 -5.15
C PHE A 98 10.11 1.18 -4.33
N ILE A 99 9.87 2.47 -4.07
CA ILE A 99 10.73 3.27 -3.19
C ILE A 99 10.69 2.73 -1.76
N ALA A 100 9.51 2.39 -1.23
CA ALA A 100 9.36 1.78 0.10
C ALA A 100 10.19 0.50 0.21
N ALA A 101 10.09 -0.40 -0.77
CA ALA A 101 10.82 -1.67 -0.81
C ALA A 101 12.34 -1.48 -0.88
N ILE A 102 12.83 -0.49 -1.64
CA ILE A 102 14.27 -0.17 -1.67
C ILE A 102 14.76 0.29 -0.30
N ILE A 103 13.98 1.15 0.37
CA ILE A 103 14.35 1.67 1.69
C ILE A 103 14.38 0.55 2.73
N GLU A 104 13.37 -0.30 2.74
CA GLU A 104 13.28 -1.46 3.62
C GLU A 104 14.43 -2.45 3.37
N GLY A 105 14.69 -2.78 2.10
CA GLY A 105 15.77 -3.70 1.71
C GLY A 105 17.16 -3.17 2.11
N ARG A 106 17.42 -1.88 1.94
CA ARG A 106 18.67 -1.25 2.43
C ARG A 106 18.81 -1.36 3.94
N TYR A 107 17.72 -1.17 4.68
CA TYR A 107 17.76 -1.25 6.14
C TYR A 107 18.06 -2.68 6.62
N GLN A 108 17.46 -3.71 6.00
CA GLN A 108 17.74 -5.11 6.32
C GLN A 108 19.21 -5.47 6.06
N ILE A 109 19.74 -5.08 4.91
CA ILE A 109 21.15 -5.33 4.55
C ILE A 109 22.10 -4.65 5.53
N LEU A 110 21.84 -3.40 5.93
CA LEU A 110 22.68 -2.68 6.90
C LEU A 110 22.64 -3.32 8.29
N LYS A 111 21.50 -3.88 8.69
CA LYS A 111 21.35 -4.60 9.97
C LYS A 111 22.12 -5.92 10.00
N GLU A 112 22.28 -6.60 8.87
CA GLU A 112 23.10 -7.82 8.76
C GLU A 112 24.61 -7.53 8.70
N LEU A 113 25.01 -6.37 8.17
CA LEU A 113 26.42 -5.99 7.98
C LEU A 113 27.06 -5.27 9.17
N LEU A 114 26.27 -4.64 10.04
CA LEU A 114 26.76 -3.95 11.25
C LEU A 114 26.32 -4.72 12.50
N PRO A 115 27.25 -5.35 13.25
CA PRO A 115 26.93 -6.08 14.49
C PRO A 115 26.41 -5.18 15.62
#